data_AF-A0AAN9K0I4-F1
#
_entry.id   AF-A0AAN9K0I4-F1
#
_cell.length_a   1.000
_cell.length_b   1.000
_cell.length_c   1.000
_cell.angle_alpha   90.00
_cell.angle_beta   90.00
_cell.angle_gamma   90.00
#
_symmetry.space_group_name_H-M   'P 1'
#
loop_
_entity.id
_entity.type
_entity.pdbx_description
1 polymer ?
#
loop_
_entity_poly.entity_id
_entity_poly.type
_entity_poly.pdbx_seq_one_letter_code
_entity_poly.pdbx_strand_id
1 'polypeptide(L)'
;MGRRQSEQNSTLINRLILLLVCFASCGLVYAFLSAMLTNARSKSSSIAGFGRLVEGSDGVQNGGCCRGIENLELWGAAVKWGSEFKFNTSEGCCNACKSMCTGKDGPCLCDTWVFCGNRQACGSKFGECWLKKQKDSLHPERQEMPPGEIIGWTSGLIFGKGEGIIGLETEYGILHIKLFPDCAPHSVAYILQLLALNHCAGCQFYRAESRGQSWDSEGNHIENAGFGPPYALIQGTLEAQGTPFNKLPVEDCPTITRGSVAWIGSGPEFFISLADHSEWKHEYTVFGSVLPEDLNIAESIATLPTISDVWNNVNVTVLEKPVPLLPRRIQKSPVV
;
A
#
# COMPACT_ATOMS: atom_id res chain seq x y z
N MET A 1 47.98 -38.80 46.63
CA MET A 1 46.98 -38.59 45.57
C MET A 1 46.66 -37.10 45.52
N GLY A 2 47.20 -36.38 44.53
CA GLY A 2 47.05 -34.92 44.43
C GLY A 2 47.33 -34.46 43.00
N ARG A 3 46.30 -34.46 42.15
CA ARG A 3 46.28 -33.89 40.79
C ARG A 3 44.83 -33.95 40.28
N ARG A 4 44.00 -32.96 40.65
CA ARG A 4 42.67 -32.78 40.03
C ARG A 4 42.06 -31.38 40.14
N GLN A 5 42.67 -30.43 40.84
CA GLN A 5 42.13 -29.05 40.97
C GLN A 5 42.62 -28.06 39.89
N SER A 6 43.71 -28.34 39.16
CA SER A 6 44.30 -27.39 38.20
C SER A 6 43.51 -27.28 36.87
N GLU A 7 43.02 -28.40 36.33
CA GLU A 7 42.33 -28.42 35.02
C GLU A 7 40.95 -27.75 35.05
N GLN A 8 40.26 -27.79 36.19
CA GLN A 8 38.90 -27.25 36.33
C GLN A 8 38.89 -25.71 36.38
N ASN A 9 39.94 -25.10 36.94
CA ASN A 9 40.10 -23.63 36.91
C ASN A 9 40.55 -23.11 35.54
N SER A 10 41.40 -23.86 34.82
CA SER A 10 41.85 -23.48 33.47
C SER A 10 40.70 -23.49 32.45
N THR A 11 39.77 -24.45 32.57
CA THR A 11 38.59 -24.55 31.68
C THR A 11 37.57 -23.45 31.93
N LEU A 12 37.35 -23.04 33.19
CA LEU A 12 36.51 -21.89 33.55
C LEU A 12 37.10 -20.56 33.05
N ILE A 13 38.40 -20.36 33.23
CA ILE A 13 39.11 -19.17 32.74
C ILE A 13 39.05 -19.09 31.20
N ASN A 14 39.28 -20.20 30.50
CA ASN A 14 39.18 -20.24 29.04
C ASN A 14 37.75 -19.94 28.54
N ARG A 15 36.70 -20.41 29.24
CA ARG A 15 35.31 -20.05 28.90
C ARG A 15 35.00 -18.58 29.13
N LEU A 16 35.53 -17.99 30.20
CA LEU A 16 35.35 -16.57 30.50
C LEU A 16 36.06 -15.68 29.47
N ILE A 17 37.28 -16.08 29.06
CA ILE A 17 38.03 -15.41 28.00
C ILE A 17 37.27 -15.51 26.67
N LEU A 18 36.73 -16.68 26.33
CA LEU A 18 35.96 -16.86 25.09
C LEU A 18 34.71 -15.96 25.07
N LEU A 19 33.99 -15.87 26.19
CA LEU A 19 32.83 -14.98 26.33
C LEU A 19 33.22 -13.51 26.19
N LEU A 20 34.32 -13.07 26.81
CA LEU A 20 34.82 -11.71 26.70
C LEU A 20 35.25 -11.36 25.27
N VAL A 21 35.89 -12.30 24.57
CA VAL A 21 36.27 -12.14 23.15
C VAL A 21 35.02 -12.05 22.26
N CYS A 22 33.98 -12.85 22.52
CA CYS A 22 32.70 -12.75 21.81
C CYS A 22 31.99 -11.42 22.08
N PHE A 23 31.95 -10.93 23.33
CA PHE A 23 31.34 -9.63 23.62
C PHE A 23 32.12 -8.47 22.98
N ALA A 24 33.45 -8.53 22.98
CA ALA A 24 34.28 -7.53 22.32
C ALA A 24 34.11 -7.55 20.79
N SER A 25 34.01 -8.73 20.17
CA SER A 25 33.78 -8.84 18.73
C SER A 25 32.39 -8.37 18.33
N CYS A 26 31.35 -8.71 19.10
CA CYS A 26 30.00 -8.19 18.89
C CYS A 26 29.93 -6.66 19.07
N GLY A 27 30.63 -6.11 20.07
CA GLY A 27 30.71 -4.66 20.28
C GLY A 27 31.41 -3.93 19.14
N LEU A 28 32.49 -4.49 18.60
CA LEU A 28 33.21 -3.93 17.44
C LEU A 28 32.36 -4.00 16.16
N VAL A 29 31.66 -5.11 15.92
CA VAL A 29 30.73 -5.25 14.79
C VAL A 29 29.57 -4.26 14.91
N TYR A 30 29.00 -4.09 16.11
CA TYR A 30 27.95 -3.12 16.36
C TYR A 30 28.41 -1.67 16.14
N ALA A 31 29.61 -1.32 16.62
CA ALA A 31 30.20 0.01 16.40
C ALA A 31 30.49 0.26 14.91
N PHE A 32 30.97 -0.76 14.18
CA PHE A 32 31.26 -0.66 12.75
C PHE A 32 29.99 -0.56 11.91
N LEU A 33 28.95 -1.35 12.20
CA LEU A 33 27.64 -1.26 11.57
C LEU A 33 26.96 0.08 11.87
N SER A 34 27.05 0.56 13.11
CA SER A 34 26.50 1.86 13.52
C SER A 34 27.22 3.02 12.81
N ALA A 35 28.54 2.95 12.65
CA ALA A 35 29.33 3.93 11.91
C ALA A 35 29.05 3.89 10.39
N MET A 36 28.78 2.72 9.81
CA MET A 36 28.35 2.59 8.42
C MET A 36 26.93 3.13 8.20
N LEU A 37 26.01 2.90 9.14
CA LEU A 37 24.65 3.43 9.10
C LEU A 37 24.60 4.96 9.27
N THR A 38 25.46 5.53 10.12
CA THR A 38 25.56 7.00 10.27
C THR A 38 26.24 7.66 9.06
N ASN A 39 27.23 7.02 8.43
CA ASN A 39 27.83 7.50 7.18
C ASN A 39 26.92 7.30 5.94
N ALA A 40 26.05 6.31 5.94
CA ALA A 40 25.01 6.16 4.92
C ALA A 40 23.94 7.26 5.04
N ARG A 41 23.63 7.69 6.28
CA ARG A 41 22.72 8.82 6.54
C ARG A 41 23.28 10.19 6.13
N SER A 42 24.60 10.35 6.06
CA SER A 42 25.26 11.61 5.67
C SER A 42 25.53 11.75 4.16
N LYS A 43 25.17 10.76 3.33
CA LYS A 43 25.36 10.78 1.87
C LYS A 43 24.11 10.51 1.03
N SER A 44 22.91 10.66 1.59
CA SER A 44 21.66 10.69 0.81
C SER A 44 20.83 11.92 1.16
N SER A 45 21.29 13.07 0.67
CA SER A 45 20.55 14.32 0.66
C SER A 45 20.76 14.99 -0.69
N SER A 46 19.96 14.62 -1.69
CA SER A 46 19.58 15.46 -2.85
C SER A 46 18.86 14.66 -3.94
N ILE A 47 17.53 14.62 -3.88
CA ILE A 47 16.58 14.52 -5.01
C ILE A 47 15.28 15.18 -4.47
N ALA A 48 14.97 16.47 -4.62
CA ALA A 48 14.62 17.25 -5.82
C ALA A 48 13.61 16.51 -6.73
N GLY A 49 12.34 16.89 -6.88
CA GLY A 49 11.61 18.05 -6.37
C GLY A 49 10.12 17.95 -6.70
N PHE A 50 9.35 18.90 -6.17
CA PHE A 50 7.97 19.17 -6.56
C PHE A 50 7.87 20.67 -6.86
N GLY A 51 7.42 21.02 -8.08
CA GLY A 51 6.94 22.37 -8.40
C GLY A 51 7.61 23.12 -9.55
N ARG A 52 7.11 22.87 -10.77
CA ARG A 52 6.78 23.86 -11.83
C ARG A 52 7.86 24.26 -12.86
N LEU A 53 7.87 23.54 -13.98
CA LEU A 53 7.80 24.14 -15.33
C LEU A 53 6.88 23.27 -16.21
N VAL A 54 5.73 23.83 -16.59
CA VAL A 54 4.92 23.38 -17.71
C VAL A 54 5.33 24.26 -18.88
N GLU A 55 5.91 23.65 -19.91
CA GLU A 55 5.75 24.09 -21.29
C GLU A 55 6.15 22.93 -22.23
N GLY A 56 5.15 22.39 -22.94
CA GLY A 56 5.32 21.60 -24.15
C GLY A 56 5.57 20.10 -23.98
N SER A 57 4.51 19.31 -23.88
CA SER A 57 4.26 18.15 -24.77
C SER A 57 2.96 17.43 -24.38
N ASP A 58 2.08 17.36 -25.37
CA ASP A 58 0.88 16.55 -25.54
C ASP A 58 0.54 15.42 -24.54
N GLY A 59 -0.69 15.46 -24.05
CA GLY A 59 -1.52 14.27 -23.82
C GLY A 59 -1.26 13.49 -22.53
N VAL A 60 -1.53 14.07 -21.37
CA VAL A 60 -1.79 13.26 -20.16
C VAL A 60 -3.08 12.48 -20.41
N GLN A 61 -2.95 11.24 -20.86
CA GLN A 61 -4.06 10.31 -20.92
C GLN A 61 -4.60 10.15 -19.50
N ASN A 62 -5.82 10.64 -19.29
CA ASN A 62 -6.60 10.40 -18.10
C ASN A 62 -6.52 8.91 -17.76
N GLY A 63 -5.99 8.61 -16.57
CA GLY A 63 -5.44 7.33 -16.18
C GLY A 63 -6.46 6.22 -15.95
N GLY A 64 -7.36 5.91 -16.89
CA GLY A 64 -8.52 5.05 -16.63
C GLY A 64 -8.19 3.69 -15.98
N CYS A 65 -9.09 3.23 -15.10
CA CYS A 65 -9.01 1.93 -14.44
C CYS A 65 -9.00 0.76 -15.44
N CYS A 66 -8.84 -0.47 -14.93
CA CYS A 66 -8.82 -1.71 -15.70
C CYS A 66 -7.56 -1.95 -16.57
N ARG A 67 -6.41 -1.37 -16.17
CA ARG A 67 -5.12 -1.61 -16.84
C ARG A 67 -4.49 -2.95 -16.48
N GLY A 68 -4.61 -3.37 -15.22
CA GLY A 68 -3.95 -4.56 -14.68
C GLY A 68 -2.44 -4.39 -14.51
N ILE A 69 -1.76 -5.47 -14.16
CA ILE A 69 -0.30 -5.57 -14.03
C ILE A 69 0.21 -6.43 -15.18
N GLU A 70 1.14 -5.89 -15.97
CA GLU A 70 1.81 -6.63 -17.04
C GLU A 70 2.79 -7.67 -16.48
N ASN A 71 3.02 -8.73 -17.26
CA ASN A 71 3.91 -9.83 -16.91
C ASN A 71 3.54 -10.50 -15.58
N LEU A 72 2.24 -10.59 -15.31
CA LEU A 72 1.68 -11.24 -14.12
C LEU A 72 0.66 -12.28 -14.55
N GLU A 73 0.81 -13.51 -14.06
CA GLU A 73 -0.19 -14.58 -14.21
C GLU A 73 -0.86 -14.85 -12.86
N LEU A 74 -2.07 -14.31 -12.69
CA LEU A 74 -2.93 -14.69 -11.58
C LEU A 74 -3.63 -16.00 -11.90
N TRP A 75 -3.46 -16.98 -11.00
CA TRP A 75 -4.11 -18.28 -11.11
C TRP A 75 -5.54 -18.23 -10.55
N GLY A 76 -6.27 -19.33 -10.67
CA GLY A 76 -7.64 -19.45 -10.16
C GLY A 76 -8.52 -20.33 -11.04
N ALA A 77 -9.67 -20.73 -10.49
CA ALA A 77 -10.65 -21.54 -11.20
C ALA A 77 -11.27 -20.73 -12.35
N ALA A 78 -11.27 -21.29 -13.56
CA ALA A 78 -11.83 -20.62 -14.73
C ALA A 78 -13.37 -20.55 -14.63
N VAL A 79 -13.90 -19.34 -14.75
CA VAL A 79 -15.34 -19.04 -14.86
C VAL A 79 -15.71 -18.79 -16.32
N LYS A 80 -14.77 -18.25 -17.11
CA LYS A 80 -14.85 -18.15 -18.56
C LYS A 80 -13.51 -18.54 -19.19
N TRP A 81 -13.55 -19.46 -20.15
CA TRP A 81 -12.38 -19.98 -20.83
C TRP A 81 -11.94 -19.02 -21.94
N GLY A 82 -10.66 -18.63 -21.92
CA GLY A 82 -10.13 -17.62 -22.86
C GLY A 82 -10.00 -18.10 -24.30
N SER A 83 -9.94 -19.41 -24.53
CA SER A 83 -9.91 -20.00 -25.88
C SER A 83 -11.10 -19.58 -26.75
N GLU A 84 -12.25 -19.34 -26.12
CA GLU A 84 -13.51 -18.93 -26.76
C GLU A 84 -13.92 -17.50 -26.37
N PHE A 85 -13.13 -16.82 -25.54
CA PHE A 85 -13.46 -15.52 -24.99
C PHE A 85 -12.29 -14.55 -25.19
N LYS A 86 -12.42 -13.69 -26.21
CA LYS A 86 -11.33 -12.83 -26.66
C LYS A 86 -11.72 -11.36 -26.66
N PHE A 87 -10.75 -10.51 -26.34
CA PHE A 87 -10.84 -9.06 -26.40
C PHE A 87 -9.64 -8.49 -27.15
N ASN A 88 -9.76 -7.23 -27.54
CA ASN A 88 -8.66 -6.48 -28.14
C ASN A 88 -7.83 -5.73 -27.10
N THR A 89 -8.35 -5.56 -25.88
CA THR A 89 -7.71 -4.77 -24.81
C THR A 89 -7.88 -5.45 -23.44
N SER A 90 -6.94 -5.20 -22.54
CA SER A 90 -7.04 -5.59 -21.12
C SER A 90 -8.25 -4.96 -20.45
N GLU A 91 -8.56 -3.71 -20.80
CA GLU A 91 -9.74 -3.01 -20.31
C GLU A 91 -11.04 -3.75 -20.62
N GLY A 92 -11.19 -4.26 -21.85
CA GLY A 92 -12.34 -5.07 -22.24
C GLY A 92 -12.46 -6.35 -21.41
N CYS A 93 -11.33 -7.03 -21.17
CA CYS A 93 -11.29 -8.23 -20.34
C CYS A 93 -11.64 -7.95 -18.87
N CYS A 94 -11.08 -6.88 -18.30
CA CYS A 94 -11.39 -6.42 -16.95
C CYS A 94 -12.87 -6.05 -16.79
N ASN A 95 -13.42 -5.28 -17.74
CA ASN A 95 -14.83 -4.89 -17.74
C ASN A 95 -15.77 -6.10 -17.87
N ALA A 96 -15.36 -7.13 -18.62
CA ALA A 96 -16.09 -8.39 -18.65
C ALA A 96 -16.13 -9.07 -17.27
N CYS A 97 -15.01 -9.11 -16.54
CA CYS A 97 -14.98 -9.60 -15.16
C CYS A 97 -15.89 -8.77 -14.23
N LYS A 98 -15.78 -7.43 -14.29
CA LYS A 98 -16.63 -6.51 -13.54
C LYS A 98 -18.12 -6.71 -13.80
N SER A 99 -18.50 -7.00 -15.04
CA SER A 99 -19.91 -7.26 -15.40
C SER A 99 -20.50 -8.49 -14.69
N MET A 100 -19.65 -9.39 -14.19
CA MET A 100 -20.04 -10.55 -13.40
C MET A 100 -20.11 -10.25 -11.88
N CYS A 101 -19.99 -8.98 -11.50
CA CYS A 101 -20.12 -8.45 -10.14
C CYS A 101 -21.35 -7.55 -10.04
N THR A 102 -22.54 -8.12 -10.21
CA THR A 102 -23.81 -7.36 -10.26
C THR A 102 -24.29 -6.87 -8.89
N GLY A 103 -23.66 -7.31 -7.79
CA GLY A 103 -23.96 -6.89 -6.42
C GLY A 103 -25.34 -7.33 -5.89
N LYS A 104 -26.13 -8.05 -6.69
CA LYS A 104 -27.46 -8.55 -6.33
C LYS A 104 -27.43 -9.98 -5.75
N ASP A 105 -26.44 -10.78 -6.14
CA ASP A 105 -26.41 -12.24 -5.87
C ASP A 105 -25.18 -12.68 -5.05
N GLY A 106 -24.69 -11.84 -4.14
CA GLY A 106 -23.55 -12.16 -3.28
C GLY A 106 -22.17 -11.81 -3.91
N PRO A 107 -21.09 -12.53 -3.55
CA PRO A 107 -19.73 -12.21 -4.00
C PRO A 107 -19.57 -12.33 -5.52
N CYS A 108 -18.59 -11.63 -6.09
CA CYS A 108 -18.34 -11.66 -7.53
C CYS A 108 -18.13 -13.09 -8.06
N LEU A 109 -18.79 -13.45 -9.17
CA LEU A 109 -18.50 -14.71 -9.86
C LEU A 109 -17.10 -14.71 -10.48
N CYS A 110 -16.63 -13.55 -10.94
CA CYS A 110 -15.26 -13.31 -11.39
C CYS A 110 -14.61 -12.24 -10.51
N ASP A 111 -13.49 -12.56 -9.88
CA ASP A 111 -12.69 -11.59 -9.12
C ASP A 111 -11.24 -11.47 -9.63
N THR A 112 -10.92 -12.19 -10.70
CA THR A 112 -9.61 -12.20 -11.34
C THR A 112 -9.78 -12.31 -12.84
N TRP A 113 -8.99 -11.54 -13.58
CA TRP A 113 -8.93 -11.64 -15.03
C TRP A 113 -7.49 -11.70 -15.50
N VAL A 114 -7.26 -12.41 -16.60
CA VAL A 114 -5.95 -12.55 -17.24
C VAL A 114 -6.12 -12.36 -18.74
N PHE A 115 -5.38 -11.43 -19.31
CA PHE A 115 -5.48 -11.02 -20.71
C PHE A 115 -4.15 -11.15 -21.43
N CYS A 116 -4.16 -11.74 -22.64
CA CYS A 116 -2.95 -11.84 -23.46
C CYS A 116 -2.85 -10.70 -24.49
N GLY A 117 -2.24 -9.59 -24.07
CA GLY A 117 -2.09 -8.39 -24.89
C GLY A 117 -0.84 -8.33 -25.78
N ASN A 118 0.18 -9.14 -25.49
CA ASN A 118 1.45 -9.10 -26.22
C ASN A 118 1.48 -10.19 -27.31
N ARG A 119 1.33 -9.80 -28.58
CA ARG A 119 1.30 -10.77 -29.70
C ARG A 119 2.53 -11.69 -29.76
N GLN A 120 3.72 -11.19 -29.44
CA GLN A 120 4.96 -11.96 -29.49
C GLN A 120 5.01 -13.00 -28.36
N ALA A 121 4.70 -12.59 -27.13
CA ALA A 121 4.72 -13.50 -25.97
C ALA A 121 3.53 -14.49 -25.99
N CYS A 122 2.38 -14.06 -26.51
CA CYS A 122 1.13 -14.82 -26.45
C CYS A 122 0.96 -15.84 -27.57
N GLY A 123 1.57 -15.62 -28.74
CA GLY A 123 1.39 -16.49 -29.91
C GLY A 123 -0.09 -16.72 -30.25
N SER A 124 -0.53 -17.98 -30.25
CA SER A 124 -1.92 -18.37 -30.52
C SER A 124 -2.93 -17.87 -29.47
N LYS A 125 -2.46 -17.54 -28.27
CA LYS A 125 -3.29 -17.04 -27.16
C LYS A 125 -3.53 -15.53 -27.23
N PHE A 126 -3.00 -14.85 -28.25
CA PHE A 126 -3.21 -13.40 -28.40
C PHE A 126 -4.71 -13.05 -28.39
N GLY A 127 -5.06 -12.06 -27.55
CA GLY A 127 -6.43 -11.60 -27.33
C GLY A 127 -7.25 -12.46 -26.38
N GLU A 128 -6.77 -13.62 -25.92
CA GLU A 128 -7.50 -14.44 -24.95
C GLU A 128 -7.70 -13.68 -23.63
N CYS A 129 -8.92 -13.78 -23.11
CA CYS A 129 -9.33 -13.24 -21.83
C CYS A 129 -9.87 -14.38 -20.96
N TRP A 130 -9.16 -14.67 -19.89
CA TRP A 130 -9.53 -15.69 -18.93
C TRP A 130 -10.16 -15.02 -17.72
N LEU A 131 -11.44 -15.30 -17.48
CA LEU A 131 -12.12 -14.86 -16.27
C LEU A 131 -12.03 -15.96 -15.22
N LYS A 132 -11.56 -15.61 -14.04
CA LYS A 132 -11.19 -16.55 -12.98
C LYS A 132 -11.79 -16.13 -11.64
N LYS A 133 -11.83 -17.09 -10.73
CA LYS A 133 -12.19 -16.91 -9.33
C LYS A 133 -11.05 -17.36 -8.41
N GLN A 134 -10.63 -16.49 -7.51
CA GLN A 134 -9.70 -16.82 -6.43
C GLN A 134 -10.39 -17.64 -5.35
N LYS A 135 -9.62 -18.52 -4.71
CA LYS A 135 -10.02 -19.13 -3.44
C LYS A 135 -10.03 -18.08 -2.32
N ASP A 136 -9.06 -17.18 -2.34
CA ASP A 136 -8.94 -16.04 -1.43
C ASP A 136 -8.48 -14.80 -2.20
N SER A 137 -9.39 -13.85 -2.41
CA SER A 137 -9.10 -12.63 -3.18
C SER A 137 -8.12 -11.67 -2.47
N LEU A 138 -7.88 -11.83 -1.15
CA LEU A 138 -6.86 -11.10 -0.39
C LEU A 138 -5.51 -11.85 -0.34
N HIS A 139 -5.44 -13.06 -0.89
CA HIS A 139 -4.20 -13.81 -1.13
C HIS A 139 -4.26 -14.45 -2.53
N PRO A 140 -4.24 -13.62 -3.58
CA PRO A 140 -4.43 -14.11 -4.94
C PRO A 140 -3.31 -15.09 -5.30
N GLU A 141 -3.70 -16.26 -5.79
CA GLU A 141 -2.75 -17.27 -6.24
C GLU A 141 -2.02 -16.75 -7.49
N ARG A 142 -0.69 -16.87 -7.49
CA ARG A 142 0.16 -16.45 -8.60
C ARG A 142 0.85 -17.67 -9.17
N GLN A 143 0.95 -17.75 -10.48
CA GLN A 143 1.77 -18.76 -11.13
C GLN A 143 3.17 -18.20 -11.34
N GLU A 144 4.16 -18.78 -10.66
CA GLU A 144 5.56 -18.48 -10.91
C GLU A 144 6.03 -19.22 -12.17
N MET A 145 6.67 -18.49 -13.08
CA MET A 145 7.31 -19.09 -14.24
C MET A 145 8.77 -19.46 -13.94
N PRO A 146 9.30 -20.52 -14.57
CA PRO A 146 10.72 -20.83 -14.50
C PRO A 146 11.59 -19.63 -14.92
N PRO A 147 12.80 -19.48 -14.36
CA PRO A 147 13.71 -18.41 -14.75
C PRO A 147 13.97 -18.40 -16.26
N GLY A 148 13.75 -17.24 -16.91
CA GLY A 148 13.99 -17.05 -18.34
C GLY A 148 12.75 -17.20 -19.23
N GLU A 149 11.61 -17.63 -18.69
CA GLU A 149 10.34 -17.61 -19.41
C GLU A 149 9.63 -16.24 -19.30
N ILE A 150 9.01 -15.81 -20.39
CA ILE A 150 8.29 -14.53 -20.48
C ILE A 150 6.83 -14.76 -20.11
N ILE A 151 6.36 -14.12 -19.05
CA ILE A 151 4.93 -14.06 -18.73
C ILE A 151 4.26 -13.09 -19.70
N GLY A 152 3.57 -13.61 -20.72
CA GLY A 152 2.86 -12.78 -21.71
C GLY A 152 1.53 -12.17 -21.23
N TRP A 153 1.15 -12.46 -20.00
CA TRP A 153 -0.15 -12.13 -19.43
C TRP A 153 -0.16 -10.78 -18.69
N THR A 154 -1.24 -10.03 -18.89
CA THR A 154 -1.63 -8.92 -18.02
C THR A 154 -2.76 -9.39 -17.12
N SER A 155 -2.64 -9.25 -15.81
CA SER A 155 -3.66 -9.71 -14.86
C SER A 155 -4.17 -8.60 -13.96
N GLY A 156 -5.39 -8.74 -13.46
CA GLY A 156 -5.94 -7.85 -12.44
C GLY A 156 -6.98 -8.52 -11.57
N LEU A 157 -7.27 -7.89 -10.44
CA LEU A 157 -8.31 -8.30 -9.50
C LEU A 157 -9.52 -7.37 -9.61
N ILE A 158 -10.69 -7.91 -9.29
CA ILE A 158 -11.95 -7.16 -9.12
C ILE A 158 -12.49 -7.49 -7.74
N PHE A 159 -12.82 -6.46 -6.96
CA PHE A 159 -13.51 -6.65 -5.69
C PHE A 159 -14.96 -6.16 -5.79
N GLY A 160 -15.88 -7.07 -5.49
CA GLY A 160 -17.31 -6.77 -5.46
C GLY A 160 -17.72 -5.94 -4.24
N LYS A 161 -19.03 -5.72 -4.12
CA LYS A 161 -19.60 -5.10 -2.93
C LYS A 161 -19.31 -5.97 -1.70
N GLY A 162 -18.73 -5.39 -0.66
CA GLY A 162 -18.39 -6.10 0.58
C GLY A 162 -17.11 -6.97 0.48
N GLU A 163 -16.41 -6.96 -0.65
CA GLU A 163 -15.14 -7.66 -0.84
C GLU A 163 -13.98 -6.65 -0.91
N GLY A 164 -12.74 -7.14 -0.74
CA GLY A 164 -11.57 -6.26 -0.82
C GLY A 164 -11.42 -5.28 0.33
N ILE A 165 -12.04 -5.58 1.47
CA ILE A 165 -12.04 -4.70 2.65
C ILE A 165 -10.99 -5.22 3.64
N ILE A 166 -10.10 -4.34 4.07
CA ILE A 166 -9.06 -4.61 5.06
C ILE A 166 -9.23 -3.69 6.26
N GLY A 167 -8.64 -4.01 7.40
CA GLY A 167 -8.61 -3.13 8.56
C GLY A 167 -7.25 -2.49 8.74
N LEU A 168 -7.21 -1.18 9.04
CA LEU A 168 -6.06 -0.55 9.68
C LEU A 168 -6.41 -0.38 11.16
N GLU A 169 -5.88 -1.28 12.00
CA GLU A 169 -6.16 -1.30 13.43
C GLU A 169 -5.27 -0.34 14.19
N THR A 170 -5.88 0.48 15.05
CA THR A 170 -5.21 1.45 15.92
C THR A 170 -5.78 1.34 17.34
N GLU A 171 -5.17 2.04 18.30
CA GLU A 171 -5.74 2.16 19.66
C GLU A 171 -7.08 2.92 19.72
N TYR A 172 -7.45 3.62 18.63
CA TYR A 172 -8.69 4.40 18.53
C TYR A 172 -9.81 3.67 17.77
N GLY A 173 -9.53 2.47 17.25
CA GLY A 173 -10.48 1.68 16.46
C GLY A 173 -9.86 1.14 15.17
N ILE A 174 -10.68 0.43 14.39
CA ILE A 174 -10.29 -0.16 13.11
C ILE A 174 -10.89 0.67 11.98
N LEU A 175 -10.05 1.22 11.12
CA LEU A 175 -10.48 1.85 9.88
C LEU A 175 -10.62 0.77 8.80
N HIS A 176 -11.84 0.47 8.37
CA HIS A 176 -12.05 -0.46 7.26
C HIS A 176 -11.82 0.25 5.93
N ILE A 177 -10.85 -0.24 5.15
CA ILE A 177 -10.47 0.32 3.86
C ILE A 177 -10.94 -0.61 2.75
N LYS A 178 -11.80 -0.12 1.88
CA LYS A 178 -12.16 -0.78 0.61
C LYS A 178 -11.07 -0.49 -0.42
N LEU A 179 -10.43 -1.53 -0.92
CA LEU A 179 -9.34 -1.42 -1.91
C LEU A 179 -9.87 -1.33 -3.36
N PHE A 180 -9.12 -0.66 -4.24
CA PHE A 180 -9.46 -0.44 -5.64
C PHE A 180 -8.48 -1.13 -6.62
N PRO A 181 -8.50 -2.47 -6.72
CA PRO A 181 -7.50 -3.21 -7.51
C PRO A 181 -7.61 -2.98 -9.02
N ASP A 182 -8.76 -2.52 -9.49
CA ASP A 182 -8.98 -2.18 -10.89
C ASP A 182 -8.34 -0.84 -11.26
N CYS A 183 -8.30 0.12 -10.34
CA CYS A 183 -7.77 1.46 -10.57
C CYS A 183 -6.31 1.62 -10.12
N ALA A 184 -5.92 0.94 -9.05
CA ALA A 184 -4.58 0.97 -8.48
C ALA A 184 -4.02 -0.45 -8.21
N PRO A 185 -3.89 -1.30 -9.25
CA PRO A 185 -3.48 -2.69 -9.10
C PRO A 185 -2.12 -2.90 -8.41
N HIS A 186 -1.11 -2.07 -8.68
CA HIS A 186 0.20 -2.18 -8.05
C HIS A 186 0.15 -1.78 -6.58
N SER A 187 -0.56 -0.70 -6.27
CA SER A 187 -0.79 -0.26 -4.90
C SER A 187 -1.51 -1.34 -4.09
N VAL A 188 -2.60 -1.91 -4.63
CA VAL A 188 -3.32 -2.98 -3.96
C VAL A 188 -2.45 -4.23 -3.81
N ALA A 189 -1.66 -4.60 -4.83
CA ALA A 189 -0.73 -5.72 -4.73
C ALA A 189 0.33 -5.52 -3.64
N TYR A 190 0.74 -4.28 -3.37
CA TYR A 190 1.61 -3.94 -2.24
C TYR A 190 0.89 -4.11 -0.89
N ILE A 191 -0.32 -3.58 -0.76
CA ILE A 191 -1.13 -3.74 0.45
C ILE A 191 -1.36 -5.22 0.78
N LEU A 192 -1.66 -6.06 -0.22
CA LEU A 192 -1.83 -7.50 -0.03
C LEU A 192 -0.55 -8.20 0.45
N GLN A 193 0.64 -7.71 0.05
CA GLN A 193 1.92 -8.20 0.58
C GLN A 193 2.11 -7.81 2.05
N LEU A 194 1.78 -6.55 2.41
CA LEU A 194 1.81 -6.11 3.80
C LEU A 194 0.90 -6.95 4.70
N LEU A 195 -0.32 -7.27 4.23
CA LEU A 195 -1.24 -8.14 4.97
C LEU A 195 -0.68 -9.54 5.23
N ALA A 196 0.13 -10.06 4.31
CA ALA A 196 0.74 -11.38 4.44
C ALA A 196 1.84 -11.43 5.53
N LEU A 197 2.44 -10.29 5.87
CA LEU A 197 3.45 -10.22 6.94
C LEU A 197 2.83 -10.40 8.32
N ASN A 198 1.53 -10.15 8.49
CA ASN A 198 0.83 -10.14 9.79
C ASN A 198 1.42 -9.18 10.85
N HIS A 199 2.35 -8.31 10.44
CA HIS A 199 2.92 -7.25 11.25
C HIS A 199 3.32 -6.09 10.35
N CYS A 200 3.32 -4.88 10.90
CA CYS A 200 3.96 -3.73 10.26
C CYS A 200 4.64 -2.85 11.32
N ALA A 201 5.80 -3.31 11.80
CA ALA A 201 6.63 -2.49 12.67
C ALA A 201 7.06 -1.25 11.89
N GLY A 202 6.66 -0.04 12.32
CA GLY A 202 6.93 1.21 11.61
C GLY A 202 5.69 1.85 10.95
N CYS A 203 4.63 1.07 10.69
CA CYS A 203 3.36 1.63 10.24
C CYS A 203 2.74 2.50 11.32
N GLN A 204 2.46 3.76 11.00
CA GLN A 204 1.87 4.73 11.95
C GLN A 204 1.29 5.94 11.22
N PHE A 205 0.33 6.61 11.85
CA PHE A 205 -0.02 7.99 11.55
C PHE A 205 0.88 8.92 12.38
N TYR A 206 1.46 9.92 11.73
CA TYR A 206 2.34 10.89 12.39
C TYR A 206 1.89 12.34 12.17
N ARG A 207 1.02 12.61 11.20
CA ARG A 207 0.49 13.94 10.91
C ARG A 207 -1.03 13.91 10.96
N ALA A 208 -1.62 14.92 11.58
CA ALA A 208 -3.05 15.02 11.81
C ALA A 208 -3.46 16.48 11.67
N GLU A 209 -4.36 16.75 10.73
CA GLU A 209 -4.89 18.07 10.43
C GLU A 209 -6.41 18.02 10.38
N SER A 210 -7.05 18.75 11.30
CA SER A 210 -8.51 18.88 11.32
C SER A 210 -9.04 19.63 10.09
N ARG A 211 -10.36 19.72 9.95
CA ARG A 211 -11.00 20.54 8.90
C ARG A 211 -10.83 22.05 9.09
N GLY A 212 -10.42 22.50 10.28
CA GLY A 212 -10.32 23.91 10.60
C GLY A 212 -11.62 24.66 10.29
N GLN A 213 -11.49 25.80 9.60
CA GLN A 213 -12.61 26.62 9.13
C GLN A 213 -12.78 26.55 7.60
N SER A 214 -12.11 25.60 6.95
CA SER A 214 -12.06 25.51 5.49
C SER A 214 -13.05 24.50 4.92
N TRP A 215 -13.48 23.52 5.73
CA TRP A 215 -14.49 22.54 5.35
C TRP A 215 -15.57 22.40 6.42
N ASP A 216 -16.77 22.03 5.99
CA ASP A 216 -17.92 21.81 6.86
C ASP A 216 -17.90 20.42 7.56
N SER A 217 -18.99 20.08 8.27
CA SER A 217 -19.12 18.79 8.95
C SER A 217 -19.26 17.59 8.00
N GLU A 218 -19.61 17.82 6.74
CA GLU A 218 -19.73 16.79 5.72
C GLU A 218 -18.43 16.63 4.90
N GLY A 219 -17.49 17.57 5.04
CA GLY A 219 -16.25 17.60 4.31
C GLY A 219 -16.32 18.40 3.02
N ASN A 220 -17.38 19.19 2.80
CA ASN A 220 -17.46 20.09 1.65
C ASN A 220 -16.64 21.36 1.93
N HIS A 221 -15.97 21.89 0.91
CA HIS A 221 -15.21 23.14 1.03
C HIS A 221 -16.15 24.33 1.22
N ILE A 222 -15.86 25.18 2.21
CA ILE A 222 -16.64 26.38 2.50
C ILE A 222 -16.30 27.48 1.49
N GLU A 223 -17.32 28.12 0.92
CA GLU A 223 -17.12 29.16 -0.09
C GLU A 223 -16.19 30.28 0.43
N ASN A 224 -15.21 30.68 -0.38
CA ASN A 224 -14.19 31.70 -0.06
C ASN A 224 -13.23 31.37 1.09
N ALA A 225 -13.26 30.15 1.65
CA ALA A 225 -12.23 29.71 2.57
C ALA A 225 -10.90 29.41 1.85
N GLY A 226 -9.79 29.42 2.59
CA GLY A 226 -8.49 29.05 2.07
C GLY A 226 -8.29 27.54 2.07
N PHE A 227 -7.56 27.01 1.10
CA PHE A 227 -7.18 25.60 1.02
C PHE A 227 -5.95 25.33 1.91
N GLY A 228 -6.20 25.25 3.22
CA GLY A 228 -5.26 24.91 4.26
C GLY A 228 -4.01 25.81 4.39
N PRO A 229 -3.11 25.47 5.33
CA PRO A 229 -3.34 24.56 6.45
C PRO A 229 -4.44 25.07 7.41
N PRO A 230 -5.20 24.18 8.07
CA PRO A 230 -5.06 22.72 8.01
C PRO A 230 -5.65 22.15 6.72
N TYR A 231 -5.20 20.97 6.28
CA TYR A 231 -5.60 20.30 5.04
C TYR A 231 -6.60 19.15 5.24
N ALA A 232 -7.28 19.06 6.39
CA ALA A 232 -8.30 18.04 6.63
C ALA A 232 -7.85 16.59 6.31
N LEU A 233 -6.73 16.15 6.88
CA LEU A 233 -6.17 14.82 6.61
C LEU A 233 -5.53 14.18 7.85
N ILE A 234 -5.43 12.85 7.84
CA ILE A 234 -4.42 12.14 8.63
C ILE A 234 -3.42 11.50 7.68
N GLN A 235 -2.14 11.67 7.97
CA GLN A 235 -1.04 11.19 7.14
C GLN A 235 -0.13 10.27 7.96
N GLY A 236 0.31 9.20 7.30
CA GLY A 236 1.10 8.15 7.89
C GLY A 236 2.00 7.46 6.88
N THR A 237 2.65 6.40 7.33
CA THR A 237 3.52 5.55 6.51
C THR A 237 3.03 4.12 6.53
N LEU A 238 3.06 3.45 5.38
CA LEU A 238 2.78 2.03 5.23
C LEU A 238 4.06 1.33 4.81
N GLU A 239 5.07 1.31 5.67
CA GLU A 239 6.32 0.58 5.43
C GLU A 239 6.64 -0.32 6.64
N ALA A 240 6.71 -1.63 6.40
CA ALA A 240 7.12 -2.59 7.41
C ALA A 240 8.64 -2.64 7.54
N GLN A 241 9.15 -2.37 8.73
CA GLN A 241 10.58 -2.41 9.04
C GLN A 241 11.20 -3.75 8.63
N GLY A 242 12.32 -3.69 7.93
CA GLY A 242 13.02 -4.86 7.41
C GLY A 242 12.49 -5.36 6.05
N THR A 243 11.41 -4.77 5.53
CA THR A 243 10.92 -5.02 4.17
C THR A 243 11.19 -3.79 3.31
N PRO A 244 12.06 -3.85 2.29
CA PRO A 244 12.35 -2.68 1.47
C PRO A 244 11.10 -2.23 0.70
N PHE A 245 10.74 -0.96 0.82
CA PHE A 245 9.71 -0.36 -0.03
C PHE A 245 10.28 0.03 -1.39
N ASN A 246 9.64 -0.44 -2.45
CA ASN A 246 9.92 0.00 -3.82
C ASN A 246 8.91 1.07 -4.22
N LYS A 247 9.40 2.15 -4.85
CA LYS A 247 8.54 3.22 -5.37
C LYS A 247 7.44 2.63 -6.26
N LEU A 248 6.20 2.98 -5.96
CA LEU A 248 5.04 2.57 -6.74
C LEU A 248 4.89 3.45 -7.99
N PRO A 249 4.40 2.89 -9.11
CA PRO A 249 4.03 3.68 -10.27
C PRO A 249 2.84 4.59 -9.93
N VAL A 250 2.70 5.68 -10.69
CA VAL A 250 1.47 6.49 -10.65
C VAL A 250 0.37 5.70 -11.37
N GLU A 251 -0.75 5.49 -10.69
CA GLU A 251 -1.93 4.78 -11.23
C GLU A 251 -3.10 5.76 -11.39
N ASP A 252 -4.36 5.31 -11.27
CA ASP A 252 -5.49 6.23 -11.38
C ASP A 252 -5.44 7.30 -10.27
N CYS A 253 -5.60 8.57 -10.68
CA CYS A 253 -5.57 9.72 -9.80
C CYS A 253 -6.90 10.47 -9.86
N PRO A 254 -8.00 9.91 -9.30
CA PRO A 254 -9.28 10.59 -9.28
C PRO A 254 -9.21 11.82 -8.37
N THR A 255 -10.24 12.67 -8.44
CA THR A 255 -10.38 13.76 -7.48
C THR A 255 -10.50 13.20 -6.07
N ILE A 256 -9.74 13.77 -5.14
CA ILE A 256 -9.77 13.37 -3.73
C ILE A 256 -11.10 13.78 -3.11
N THR A 257 -11.77 12.81 -2.53
CA THR A 257 -13.02 12.97 -1.78
C THR A 257 -12.84 12.52 -0.34
N ARG A 258 -13.72 12.96 0.56
CA ARG A 258 -13.73 12.51 1.95
C ARG A 258 -13.69 10.99 2.05
N GLY A 259 -12.72 10.47 2.80
CA GLY A 259 -12.47 9.04 2.97
C GLY A 259 -11.51 8.43 1.97
N SER A 260 -11.06 9.16 0.94
CA SER A 260 -10.06 8.66 0.00
C SER A 260 -8.75 8.31 0.73
N VAL A 261 -8.17 7.17 0.35
CA VAL A 261 -6.84 6.73 0.81
C VAL A 261 -5.89 6.75 -0.37
N ALA A 262 -4.84 7.57 -0.27
CA ALA A 262 -3.96 7.86 -1.40
C ALA A 262 -2.50 7.95 -0.99
N TRP A 263 -1.61 7.65 -1.94
CA TRP A 263 -0.17 7.81 -1.76
C TRP A 263 0.26 9.26 -1.87
N ILE A 264 1.27 9.63 -1.09
CA ILE A 264 2.04 10.86 -1.29
C ILE A 264 3.23 10.50 -2.19
N GLY A 265 3.24 11.05 -3.42
CA GLY A 265 4.20 10.66 -4.44
C GLY A 265 4.09 9.18 -4.77
N SER A 266 5.22 8.46 -4.73
CA SER A 266 5.30 7.02 -5.02
C SER A 266 5.21 6.12 -3.78
N GLY A 267 4.72 6.64 -2.64
CA GLY A 267 4.73 5.96 -1.34
C GLY A 267 6.13 5.92 -0.67
N PRO A 268 6.28 5.31 0.52
CA PRO A 268 5.26 4.59 1.31
C PRO A 268 4.36 5.51 2.15
N GLU A 269 4.60 6.80 2.07
CA GLU A 269 3.78 7.82 2.74
C GLU A 269 2.41 7.88 2.10
N PHE A 270 1.36 7.93 2.93
CA PHE A 270 -0.03 7.94 2.50
C PHE A 270 -0.85 8.89 3.36
N PHE A 271 -2.03 9.25 2.89
CA PHE A 271 -3.00 9.98 3.68
C PHE A 271 -4.41 9.37 3.55
N ILE A 272 -5.21 9.64 4.57
CA ILE A 272 -6.66 9.49 4.56
C ILE A 272 -7.24 10.90 4.58
N SER A 273 -8.01 11.24 3.55
CA SER A 273 -8.65 12.55 3.49
C SER A 273 -9.91 12.59 4.34
N LEU A 274 -10.09 13.69 5.08
CA LEU A 274 -11.26 13.97 5.90
C LEU A 274 -12.24 14.91 5.20
N ALA A 275 -11.95 15.36 3.98
CA ALA A 275 -12.74 16.32 3.23
C ALA A 275 -12.55 16.17 1.70
N ASP A 276 -13.33 16.92 0.91
CA ASP A 276 -13.19 16.95 -0.54
C ASP A 276 -12.10 17.96 -0.95
N HIS A 277 -11.18 17.53 -1.81
CA HIS A 277 -10.05 18.34 -2.29
C HIS A 277 -10.03 18.41 -3.83
N SER A 278 -10.94 19.20 -4.39
CA SER A 278 -11.00 19.46 -5.84
C SER A 278 -9.77 20.21 -6.36
N GLU A 279 -9.12 20.99 -5.50
CA GLU A 279 -7.94 21.81 -5.81
C GLU A 279 -6.68 20.98 -6.06
N TRP A 280 -6.61 19.77 -5.49
CA TRP A 280 -5.53 18.80 -5.72
C TRP A 280 -5.65 18.04 -7.05
N LYS A 281 -6.74 18.27 -7.79
CA LYS A 281 -6.96 17.74 -9.14
C LYS A 281 -6.74 16.22 -9.20
N HIS A 282 -5.80 15.78 -10.04
CA HIS A 282 -5.50 14.37 -10.35
C HIS A 282 -4.04 14.04 -9.97
N GLU A 283 -3.58 14.52 -8.82
CA GLU A 283 -2.17 14.42 -8.42
C GLU A 283 -1.82 13.15 -7.64
N TYR A 284 -2.79 12.51 -6.99
CA TYR A 284 -2.55 11.43 -6.04
C TYR A 284 -3.19 10.12 -6.49
N THR A 285 -2.41 9.05 -6.47
CA THR A 285 -2.93 7.70 -6.73
C THR A 285 -3.80 7.24 -5.57
N VAL A 286 -5.10 7.06 -5.83
CA VAL A 286 -6.07 6.59 -4.84
C VAL A 286 -6.18 5.07 -4.94
N PHE A 287 -5.81 4.38 -3.87
CA PHE A 287 -5.82 2.91 -3.84
C PHE A 287 -6.94 2.31 -2.98
N GLY A 288 -7.70 3.15 -2.28
CA GLY A 288 -8.87 2.72 -1.55
C GLY A 288 -9.66 3.86 -0.93
N SER A 289 -10.68 3.51 -0.16
CA SER A 289 -11.49 4.44 0.62
C SER A 289 -11.84 3.86 1.98
N VAL A 290 -11.83 4.68 3.02
CA VAL A 290 -12.41 4.34 4.33
C VAL A 290 -13.92 4.13 4.18
N LEU A 291 -14.47 3.11 4.84
CA LEU A 291 -15.91 2.92 4.88
C LEU A 291 -16.59 4.06 5.66
N PRO A 292 -17.78 4.54 5.24
CA PRO A 292 -18.44 5.68 5.86
C PRO A 292 -18.62 5.57 7.39
N GLU A 293 -18.90 4.37 7.88
CA GLU A 293 -19.09 4.06 9.30
C GLU A 293 -17.85 4.27 10.18
N ASP A 294 -16.64 4.24 9.59
CA ASP A 294 -15.37 4.37 10.32
C ASP A 294 -14.72 5.76 10.15
N LEU A 295 -15.32 6.66 9.37
CA LEU A 295 -14.75 8.00 9.15
C LEU A 295 -14.64 8.80 10.45
N ASN A 296 -15.53 8.55 11.42
CA ASN A 296 -15.46 9.14 12.75
C ASN A 296 -14.17 8.75 13.52
N ILE A 297 -13.59 7.58 13.25
CA ILE A 297 -12.32 7.15 13.85
C ILE A 297 -11.19 8.02 13.29
N ALA A 298 -11.14 8.21 11.97
CA ALA A 298 -10.14 9.06 11.33
C ALA A 298 -10.25 10.52 11.79
N GLU A 299 -11.49 11.02 11.91
CA GLU A 299 -11.76 12.36 12.46
C GLU A 299 -11.33 12.47 13.93
N SER A 300 -11.54 11.43 14.74
CA SER A 300 -11.09 11.40 16.14
C SER A 300 -9.57 11.48 16.24
N ILE A 301 -8.85 10.72 15.40
CA ILE A 301 -7.38 10.79 15.32
C ILE A 301 -6.91 12.20 14.93
N ALA A 302 -7.65 12.89 14.05
CA ALA A 302 -7.33 14.25 13.63
C ALA A 302 -7.45 15.31 14.75
N THR A 303 -8.08 14.98 15.87
CA THR A 303 -8.24 15.86 17.04
C THR A 303 -7.24 15.59 18.17
N LEU A 304 -6.34 14.61 18.00
CA LEU A 304 -5.31 14.29 18.99
C LEU A 304 -4.31 15.46 19.16
N PRO A 305 -3.59 15.52 20.29
CA PRO A 305 -2.58 16.55 20.50
C PRO A 305 -1.52 16.59 19.41
N THR A 306 -1.24 17.79 18.89
CA THR A 306 -0.27 18.03 17.83
C THR A 306 0.69 19.17 18.16
N ILE A 307 1.90 19.09 17.64
CA ILE A 307 2.87 20.19 17.58
C ILE A 307 2.92 20.78 16.17
N SER A 308 3.15 22.09 16.08
CA SER A 308 3.39 22.75 14.80
C SER A 308 4.81 22.44 14.29
N ASP A 309 4.92 22.19 12.99
CA ASP A 309 6.19 22.04 12.28
C ASP A 309 6.12 22.74 10.91
N VAL A 310 7.24 22.87 10.21
CA VAL A 310 7.32 23.51 8.89
C VAL A 310 8.00 22.59 7.90
N TRP A 311 7.26 22.11 6.91
CA TRP A 311 7.77 21.26 5.85
C TRP A 311 7.73 22.00 4.53
N ASN A 312 8.88 22.20 3.88
CA ASN A 312 8.99 22.92 2.61
C ASN A 312 8.31 24.31 2.63
N ASN A 313 8.46 25.06 3.71
CA ASN A 313 7.81 26.37 3.96
C ASN A 313 6.28 26.32 4.11
N VAL A 314 5.70 25.14 4.34
CA VAL A 314 4.28 24.96 4.68
C VAL A 314 4.18 24.59 6.15
N ASN A 315 3.33 25.31 6.90
CA ASN A 315 3.04 24.96 8.29
C ASN A 315 2.20 23.67 8.32
N VAL A 316 2.59 22.72 9.15
CA VAL A 316 1.87 21.45 9.32
C VAL A 316 1.67 21.16 10.81
N THR A 317 0.71 20.31 11.14
CA THR A 317 0.52 19.81 12.52
C THR A 317 0.85 18.32 12.61
N VAL A 318 1.87 18.01 13.40
CA VAL A 318 2.41 16.66 13.60
C VAL A 318 1.89 16.15 14.94
N LEU A 319 1.47 14.89 15.00
CA LEU A 319 1.02 14.26 16.24
C LEU A 319 2.15 14.26 17.27
N GLU A 320 1.87 14.70 18.51
CA GLU A 320 2.83 14.65 19.62
C GLU A 320 3.32 13.22 19.86
N LYS A 321 2.41 12.26 19.75
CA LYS A 321 2.68 10.83 19.80
C LYS A 321 2.11 10.22 18.51
N PRO A 322 2.96 9.66 17.63
CA PRO A 322 2.47 8.90 16.48
C PRO A 322 1.52 7.78 16.90
N VAL A 323 0.50 7.54 16.10
CA VAL A 323 -0.50 6.47 16.32
C VAL A 323 -0.07 5.25 15.53
N PRO A 324 0.41 4.17 16.18
CA PRO A 324 0.74 2.93 15.48
C PRO A 324 -0.49 2.36 14.79
N LEU A 325 -0.29 1.79 13.60
CA LEU A 325 -1.36 1.12 12.86
C LEU A 325 -0.92 -0.26 12.37
N LEU A 326 -1.84 -1.22 12.40
CA LEU A 326 -1.61 -2.59 11.94
C LEU A 326 -2.56 -2.90 10.77
N PRO A 327 -2.03 -3.10 9.54
CA PRO A 327 -2.81 -3.65 8.45
C PRO A 327 -3.20 -5.09 8.76
N ARG A 328 -4.50 -5.41 8.72
CA ARG A 328 -5.01 -6.74 9.01
C ARG A 328 -6.20 -7.11 8.12
N ARG A 329 -6.44 -8.40 8.03
CA ARG A 329 -7.67 -8.93 7.46
C ARG A 329 -8.83 -8.76 8.44
N ILE A 330 -10.00 -8.45 7.91
CA ILE A 330 -11.24 -8.47 8.68
C ILE A 330 -11.72 -9.91 8.71
N GLN A 331 -12.03 -10.44 9.90
CA GLN A 331 -12.67 -11.74 9.99
C GLN A 331 -14.08 -11.60 9.41
N LYS A 332 -14.42 -12.36 8.36
CA LYS A 332 -15.81 -12.50 7.97
C LYS A 332 -16.52 -13.16 9.14
N SER A 333 -17.46 -12.46 9.79
CA SER A 333 -18.38 -13.13 10.71
C SER A 333 -19.00 -14.31 9.97
N PRO A 334 -19.03 -15.51 10.55
CA PRO A 334 -19.77 -16.61 9.94
C PRO A 334 -21.20 -16.12 9.74
N VAL A 335 -21.69 -16.21 8.52
CA VAL A 335 -23.11 -16.01 8.23
C VAL A 335 -23.83 -17.08 9.04
N VAL A 336 -24.56 -16.66 10.07
CA VAL A 336 -25.37 -17.52 10.93
C VAL A 336 -26.61 -17.98 10.18
#